data_AF-A0A2N5A211-F1
#
_entry.id   AF-A0A2N5A211-F1
#
_cell.length_a   1.000
_cell.length_b   1.000
_cell.length_c   1.000
_cell.angle_alpha   90.00
_cell.angle_beta   90.00
_cell.angle_gamma   90.00
#
_symmetry.space_group_name_H-M   'P 1'
#
loop_
_entity.id
_entity.type
_entity.pdbx_description
1 polymer ?
#
loop_
_entity_poly.entity_id
_entity_poly.type
_entity_poly.pdbx_seq_one_letter_code
_entity_poly.pdbx_strand_id
1 'polypeptide(L)'
;LFTVIGTFAANSEVDGYQMLTNIDDASRLMRYPLGNITGWRLWLDKPLQVDTLSQQTLPPGTQWQDWRERKGELFQAVRMEKNMMGLLLSLIVAVAAFNIITSLGMMVMEKQGEVAILQTQGLTPRQIMAVFMVQGASAGIVGALLG
;
A
#
# COMPACT_ATOMS: atom_id res chain seq x y z
N LEU A 1 37.31 16.64 27.63
CA LEU A 1 36.60 15.62 28.45
C LEU A 1 35.11 15.84 28.22
N PHE A 2 34.36 14.77 27.95
CA PHE A 2 32.90 14.85 27.79
C PHE A 2 32.23 14.45 29.10
N THR A 3 31.17 15.17 29.46
CA THR A 3 30.34 14.87 30.64
C THR A 3 28.95 14.47 30.16
N VAL A 4 28.45 13.35 30.65
CA VAL A 4 27.09 12.90 30.33
C VAL A 4 26.10 13.75 31.12
N ILE A 5 25.25 14.49 30.40
CA ILE A 5 24.23 15.38 30.99
C ILE A 5 22.85 14.72 31.10
N GLY A 6 22.62 13.61 30.40
CA GLY A 6 21.35 12.89 30.40
C GLY A 6 21.33 11.74 29.40
N THR A 7 20.26 10.94 29.47
CA THR A 7 19.97 9.87 28.53
C THR A 7 18.55 10.04 27.98
N PHE A 8 18.31 9.52 26.78
CA PHE A 8 17.00 9.49 26.14
C PHE A 8 16.72 8.07 25.65
N ALA A 9 15.44 7.73 25.50
CA ALA A 9 15.00 6.46 24.95
C ALA A 9 14.02 6.73 23.81
N ALA A 10 14.42 6.42 22.57
CA ALA A 10 13.56 6.47 21.40
C ALA A 10 12.81 5.13 21.17
N ASN A 11 13.06 4.10 21.98
CA ASN A 11 12.50 2.75 21.86
C ASN A 11 12.69 2.18 20.45
N SER A 12 13.88 2.36 19.92
CA SER A 12 14.25 2.10 18.54
C SER A 12 15.71 1.67 18.48
N GLU A 13 16.11 0.98 17.42
CA GLU A 13 17.52 0.58 17.18
C GLU A 13 18.51 1.74 17.29
N VAL A 14 18.01 2.96 17.07
CA VAL A 14 18.70 4.23 17.18
C VAL A 14 19.35 4.47 18.55
N ASP A 15 18.75 3.94 19.62
CA ASP A 15 19.25 4.12 21.00
C ASP A 15 20.61 3.43 21.22
N GLY A 16 20.94 2.41 20.41
CA GLY A 16 22.18 1.65 20.55
C GLY A 16 23.43 2.33 19.98
N TYR A 17 23.29 3.36 19.14
CA TYR A 17 24.42 3.95 18.42
C TYR A 17 24.42 5.48 18.32
N GLN A 18 23.42 6.18 18.86
CA GLN A 18 23.37 7.63 18.81
C GLN A 18 23.86 8.30 20.10
N MET A 19 24.66 9.35 19.91
CA MET A 19 25.06 10.29 20.96
C MET A 19 24.85 11.71 20.44
N LEU A 20 24.33 12.58 21.31
CA LEU A 20 24.13 14.00 21.01
C LEU A 20 25.15 14.81 21.80
N THR A 21 25.85 15.71 21.13
CA THR A 21 26.82 16.61 21.74
C THR A 21 26.86 17.94 20.99
N ASN A 22 27.54 18.93 21.55
CA ASN A 22 27.72 20.21 20.88
C ASN A 22 28.56 20.03 19.59
N ILE A 23 28.17 20.71 18.52
CA ILE A 23 28.81 20.58 17.19
C ILE A 23 30.28 21.02 17.19
N ASP A 24 30.64 22.02 18.00
CA ASP A 24 32.03 22.50 18.09
C ASP A 24 32.90 21.48 18.81
N ASP A 25 32.39 20.85 19.86
CA ASP A 25 33.09 19.81 20.61
C ASP A 25 33.24 18.52 19.78
N ALA A 26 32.19 18.14 19.06
CA ALA A 26 32.25 17.05 18.08
C ALA A 26 33.29 17.32 16.99
N SER A 27 33.36 18.55 16.48
CA SER A 27 34.33 18.93 15.46
C SER A 27 35.76 18.77 15.94
N ARG A 28 36.05 19.18 17.19
CA ARG A 28 37.37 18.98 17.82
C ARG A 28 37.72 17.51 17.98
N LEU A 29 36.77 16.69 18.44
CA LEU A 29 36.95 15.25 18.60
C LEU A 29 37.23 14.54 17.28
N MET A 30 36.48 14.89 16.23
CA MET A 30 36.58 14.33 14.88
C MET A 30 37.73 14.95 14.06
N ARG A 31 38.47 15.91 14.62
CA ARG A 31 39.57 16.64 13.98
C ARG A 31 39.13 17.42 12.73
N TYR A 32 37.94 17.97 12.77
CA TYR A 32 37.46 18.90 11.75
C TYR A 32 37.77 20.36 12.10
N PRO A 33 37.99 21.22 11.09
CA PRO A 33 38.06 22.66 11.30
C PRO A 33 36.78 23.19 11.95
N LEU A 34 36.90 24.22 12.79
CA LEU A 34 35.74 24.92 13.34
C LEU A 34 34.90 25.50 12.20
N GLY A 35 33.58 25.27 12.23
CA GLY A 35 32.66 25.65 11.17
C GLY A 35 32.53 24.65 10.01
N ASN A 36 33.22 23.50 10.04
CA ASN A 36 33.06 22.46 9.03
C ASN A 36 31.74 21.69 9.22
N ILE A 37 30.80 21.87 8.29
CA ILE A 37 29.50 21.18 8.30
C ILE A 37 29.61 19.93 7.42
N THR A 38 29.43 18.75 8.01
CA THR A 38 29.51 17.46 7.31
C THR A 38 28.26 17.16 6.47
N GLY A 39 27.12 17.77 6.78
CA GLY A 39 25.89 17.60 6.02
C GLY A 39 24.73 18.40 6.58
N TRP A 40 23.71 18.57 5.75
CA TRP A 40 22.45 19.20 6.12
C TRP A 40 21.39 18.15 6.32
N ARG A 41 20.67 18.23 7.44
CA ARG A 41 19.50 17.38 7.69
C ARG A 41 18.24 18.22 7.47
N LEU A 42 17.46 17.83 6.48
CA LEU A 42 16.16 18.44 6.21
C LEU A 42 15.06 17.62 6.90
N TRP A 43 14.19 18.30 7.63
CA TRP A 43 12.97 17.70 8.15
C TRP A 43 11.82 18.04 7.20
N LEU A 44 11.07 17.04 6.77
CA LEU A 44 9.95 17.20 5.85
C LEU A 44 8.64 16.91 6.60
N ASP A 45 7.68 17.83 6.57
CA ASP A 45 6.35 17.61 7.14
C ASP A 45 5.60 16.48 6.42
N LYS A 46 5.85 16.32 5.11
CA LYS A 46 5.30 15.26 4.27
C LYS A 46 6.44 14.35 3.80
N PRO A 47 6.70 13.21 4.48
CA PRO A 47 7.88 12.38 4.23
C PRO A 47 7.92 11.76 2.82
N LEU A 48 6.77 11.60 2.16
CA LEU A 48 6.66 11.10 0.78
C LEU A 48 7.04 12.12 -0.29
N GLN A 49 7.21 13.40 0.06
CA GLN A 49 7.66 14.43 -0.89
C GLN A 49 9.17 14.38 -1.16
N VAL A 50 9.90 13.49 -0.48
CA VAL A 50 11.33 13.29 -0.72
C VAL A 50 11.63 12.90 -2.17
N ASP A 51 10.69 12.24 -2.86
CA ASP A 51 10.78 11.85 -4.28
C ASP A 51 11.02 13.01 -5.25
N THR A 52 10.39 14.16 -5.00
CA THR A 52 10.55 15.34 -5.86
C THR A 52 11.76 16.17 -5.44
N LEU A 53 12.09 16.17 -4.15
CA LEU A 53 13.24 16.90 -3.60
C LEU A 53 14.57 16.26 -4.02
N SER A 54 14.65 14.93 -4.00
CA SER A 54 15.86 14.17 -4.35
C SER A 54 16.23 14.26 -5.83
N GLN A 55 15.34 14.78 -6.68
CA GLN A 55 15.58 15.01 -8.11
C GLN A 55 16.23 16.37 -8.40
N GLN A 56 16.29 17.28 -7.41
CA GLN A 56 16.90 18.58 -7.60
C GLN A 56 18.42 18.49 -7.65
N THR A 57 19.02 19.25 -8.56
CA THR A 57 20.48 19.33 -8.71
C THR A 57 21.11 19.91 -7.45
N LEU A 58 22.02 19.15 -6.87
CA LEU A 58 22.78 19.55 -5.69
C LEU A 58 24.10 20.22 -6.08
N PRO A 59 24.67 21.08 -5.21
CA PRO A 59 26.02 21.59 -5.37
C PRO A 59 27.06 20.47 -5.55
N PRO A 60 28.13 20.71 -6.33
CA PRO A 60 29.16 19.71 -6.55
C PRO A 60 29.78 19.24 -5.22
N GLY A 61 29.90 17.93 -5.04
CA GLY A 61 30.41 17.30 -3.82
C GLY A 61 29.34 16.96 -2.77
N THR A 62 28.06 17.19 -3.05
CA THR A 62 26.96 16.79 -2.17
C THR A 62 26.08 15.73 -2.83
N GLN A 63 25.53 14.83 -2.01
CA GLN A 63 24.68 13.73 -2.45
C GLN A 63 23.43 13.66 -1.57
N TRP A 64 22.29 13.38 -2.18
CA TRP A 64 21.07 13.08 -1.42
C TRP A 64 21.26 11.75 -0.71
N GLN A 65 20.94 11.70 0.59
CA GLN A 65 20.78 10.46 1.33
C GLN A 65 19.38 10.45 1.92
N ASP A 66 18.55 9.54 1.42
CA ASP A 66 17.15 9.41 1.82
C ASP A 66 17.02 8.36 2.94
N TRP A 67 16.05 8.56 3.84
CA TRP A 67 15.65 7.55 4.80
C TRP A 67 15.18 6.25 4.12
N ARG A 68 14.69 6.35 2.88
CA ARG A 68 14.31 5.20 2.06
C ARG A 68 15.48 4.33 1.63
N GLU A 69 16.71 4.84 1.54
CA GLU A 69 17.87 3.98 1.27
C GLU A 69 18.23 3.15 2.51
N ARG A 70 18.05 3.72 3.71
CA ARG A 70 18.33 3.03 4.98
C ARG A 70 17.21 2.10 5.44
N LYS A 71 15.96 2.38 5.09
CA LYS A 71 14.77 1.59 5.45
C LYS A 71 14.01 1.06 4.23
N GLY A 72 14.68 1.01 3.08
CA GLY A 72 14.09 0.63 1.81
C GLY A 72 13.58 -0.80 1.83
N GLU A 73 14.34 -1.72 2.42
CA GLU A 73 13.93 -3.11 2.57
C GLU A 73 12.64 -3.26 3.38
N LEU A 74 12.49 -2.52 4.49
CA LEU A 74 11.28 -2.55 5.30
C LEU A 74 10.07 -2.01 4.52
N PHE A 75 10.21 -0.87 3.83
CA PHE A 75 9.13 -0.30 3.04
C PHE A 75 8.79 -1.14 1.81
N GLN A 76 9.79 -1.74 1.16
CA GLN A 76 9.60 -2.67 0.06
C GLN A 76 8.92 -3.95 0.54
N ALA A 77 9.28 -4.49 1.71
CA ALA A 77 8.63 -5.63 2.33
C ALA A 77 7.15 -5.33 2.62
N VAL A 78 6.84 -4.20 3.25
CA VAL A 78 5.45 -3.78 3.52
C VAL A 78 4.66 -3.55 2.23
N ARG A 79 5.29 -2.99 1.19
CA ARG A 79 4.64 -2.81 -0.12
C ARG A 79 4.36 -4.16 -0.79
N MET A 80 5.31 -5.08 -0.74
CA MET A 80 5.19 -6.43 -1.27
C MET A 80 4.08 -7.22 -0.55
N GLU A 81 4.02 -7.12 0.78
CA GLU A 81 2.98 -7.72 1.61
C GLU A 81 1.59 -7.20 1.22
N LYS A 82 1.41 -5.88 1.14
CA LYS A 82 0.13 -5.29 0.71
C LYS A 82 -0.28 -5.72 -0.69
N ASN A 83 0.67 -5.82 -1.62
CA ASN A 83 0.38 -6.26 -2.97
C ASN A 83 -0.04 -7.74 -3.01
N MET A 84 0.59 -8.58 -2.20
CA MET A 84 0.24 -10.00 -2.06
C MET A 84 -1.14 -10.19 -1.45
N MET A 85 -1.50 -9.41 -0.41
CA MET A 85 -2.87 -9.41 0.13
C MET A 85 -3.91 -8.99 -0.92
N GLY A 86 -3.61 -7.96 -1.72
CA GLY A 86 -4.47 -7.52 -2.82
C GLY A 86 -4.66 -8.60 -3.90
N LEU A 87 -3.60 -9.35 -4.21
CA LEU A 87 -3.65 -10.47 -5.15
C LEU A 87 -4.48 -11.64 -4.60
N LEU A 88 -4.34 -11.98 -3.32
CA LEU A 88 -5.14 -13.03 -2.68
C LEU A 88 -6.63 -12.64 -2.65
N LEU A 89 -6.96 -11.42 -2.24
CA LEU A 89 -8.32 -10.92 -2.22
C LEU A 89 -8.95 -10.91 -3.62
N SER A 90 -8.21 -10.48 -4.64
CA SER A 90 -8.74 -10.49 -6.01
C SER A 90 -9.00 -11.91 -6.51
N LEU A 91 -8.16 -12.88 -6.13
CA LEU A 91 -8.36 -14.29 -6.47
C LEU A 91 -9.63 -14.86 -5.81
N ILE A 92 -9.85 -14.55 -4.53
CA ILE A 92 -11.06 -14.98 -3.80
C ILE A 92 -12.31 -14.41 -4.48
N VAL A 93 -12.30 -13.11 -4.80
CA VAL A 93 -13.42 -12.46 -5.51
C VAL A 93 -13.63 -13.06 -6.90
N ALA A 94 -12.55 -13.36 -7.63
CA ALA A 94 -12.65 -13.99 -8.94
C ALA A 94 -13.29 -15.39 -8.86
N VAL A 95 -12.85 -16.23 -7.92
CA VAL A 95 -13.42 -17.56 -7.70
C VAL A 95 -14.90 -17.46 -7.31
N ALA A 96 -15.26 -16.53 -6.42
CA ALA A 96 -16.64 -16.29 -6.03
C ALA A 96 -17.51 -15.84 -7.22
N ALA A 97 -17.01 -14.92 -8.06
CA ALA A 97 -17.71 -14.46 -9.25
C ALA A 97 -17.94 -15.61 -10.26
N PHE A 98 -16.91 -16.46 -10.48
CA PHE A 98 -17.07 -17.65 -11.31
C PHE A 98 -18.14 -18.60 -10.77
N ASN A 99 -18.18 -18.80 -9.45
CA ASN A 99 -19.19 -19.63 -8.80
C ASN A 99 -20.62 -19.10 -9.02
N ILE A 100 -20.81 -17.78 -8.91
CA ILE A 100 -22.11 -17.15 -9.18
C ILE A 100 -22.52 -17.36 -10.65
N ILE A 101 -21.58 -17.18 -11.60
CA ILE A 101 -21.84 -17.37 -13.04
C ILE A 101 -22.26 -18.82 -13.33
N THR A 102 -21.55 -19.81 -12.78
CA THR A 102 -21.89 -21.22 -13.01
C THR A 102 -23.22 -21.60 -12.37
N SER A 103 -23.51 -21.09 -11.16
CA SER A 103 -24.79 -21.30 -10.49
C SER A 103 -25.97 -20.69 -11.25
N LEU A 104 -25.85 -19.45 -11.73
CA LEU A 104 -26.87 -18.81 -12.57
C LEU A 104 -27.08 -19.56 -13.87
N GLY A 105 -26.00 -19.99 -14.54
CA GLY A 105 -26.09 -20.80 -15.76
C GLY A 105 -26.84 -22.11 -15.55
N MET A 106 -26.56 -22.80 -14.44
CA MET A 106 -27.29 -24.03 -14.05
C MET A 106 -28.77 -23.75 -13.80
N MET A 107 -29.10 -22.68 -13.08
CA MET A 107 -30.48 -22.27 -12.82
C MET A 107 -31.27 -21.95 -14.09
N VAL A 108 -30.63 -21.29 -15.08
CA VAL A 108 -31.25 -21.03 -16.38
C VAL A 108 -31.56 -22.34 -17.12
N MET A 109 -30.63 -23.31 -17.06
CA MET A 109 -30.84 -24.62 -17.68
C MET A 109 -32.00 -25.38 -17.03
N GLU A 110 -32.11 -25.37 -15.71
CA GLU A 110 -33.22 -25.99 -14.98
C GLU A 110 -34.58 -25.34 -15.30
N LYS A 111 -34.58 -24.03 -15.55
CA LYS A 111 -35.80 -23.23 -15.84
C LYS A 111 -36.09 -23.03 -17.32
N GLN A 112 -35.45 -23.79 -18.21
CA GLN A 112 -35.64 -23.66 -19.67
C GLN A 112 -37.11 -23.78 -20.12
N GLY A 113 -37.90 -24.65 -19.47
CA GLY A 113 -39.32 -24.79 -19.78
C GLY A 113 -40.14 -23.53 -19.48
N GLU A 114 -39.90 -22.88 -18.34
CA GLU A 114 -40.53 -21.62 -17.96
C GLU A 114 -40.08 -20.47 -18.89
N VAL A 115 -38.80 -20.45 -19.25
CA VAL A 115 -38.22 -19.52 -20.23
C VAL A 115 -38.91 -19.65 -21.59
N ALA A 116 -39.18 -20.87 -22.05
CA ALA A 116 -39.88 -21.10 -23.31
C ALA A 116 -41.33 -20.56 -23.29
N ILE A 117 -42.05 -20.73 -22.18
CA ILE A 117 -43.40 -20.15 -22.01
C ILE A 117 -43.35 -18.62 -22.03
N LEU A 118 -42.36 -18.02 -21.38
CA LEU A 118 -42.18 -16.56 -21.40
C LEU A 118 -41.86 -16.03 -22.80
N GLN A 119 -41.07 -16.77 -23.58
CA GLN A 119 -40.79 -16.43 -24.98
C GLN A 119 -42.04 -16.51 -25.86
N THR A 120 -42.93 -17.48 -25.67
CA THR A 120 -44.20 -17.55 -26.42
C THR A 120 -45.16 -16.43 -26.06
N GLN A 121 -45.05 -15.87 -24.84
CA GLN A 121 -45.76 -14.65 -24.42
C GLN A 121 -45.15 -13.35 -24.96
N GLY A 122 -44.05 -13.43 -25.73
CA GLY A 122 -43.44 -12.28 -26.42
C GLY A 122 -42.18 -11.72 -25.75
N LEU A 123 -41.66 -12.34 -24.69
CA LEU A 123 -40.39 -11.92 -24.10
C LEU A 123 -39.20 -12.29 -24.99
N THR A 124 -38.31 -11.34 -25.20
CA THR A 124 -37.08 -11.55 -25.97
C THR A 124 -35.99 -12.22 -25.12
N PRO A 125 -35.06 -12.99 -25.71
CA PRO A 125 -33.95 -13.60 -24.97
C PRO A 125 -33.11 -12.62 -24.15
N ARG A 126 -32.98 -11.37 -24.62
CA ARG A 126 -32.28 -10.29 -23.89
C ARG A 126 -33.00 -9.89 -22.60
N GLN A 127 -34.33 -9.81 -22.62
CA GLN A 127 -35.11 -9.50 -21.42
C GLN A 127 -34.99 -10.61 -20.39
N ILE A 128 -34.96 -11.87 -20.84
CA ILE A 128 -34.76 -13.02 -19.97
C ILE A 128 -33.36 -12.99 -19.33
N MET A 129 -32.31 -12.74 -20.11
CA MET A 129 -30.96 -12.53 -19.57
C MET A 129 -30.89 -11.39 -18.55
N ALA A 130 -31.62 -10.29 -18.77
CA ALA A 130 -31.65 -9.17 -17.83
C ALA A 130 -32.25 -9.56 -16.47
N VAL A 131 -33.30 -10.37 -16.45
CA VAL A 131 -33.90 -10.87 -15.19
C VAL A 131 -32.89 -11.70 -14.39
N PHE A 132 -32.19 -12.63 -15.04
CA PHE A 132 -31.17 -13.45 -14.38
C PHE A 132 -29.96 -12.64 -13.92
N MET A 133 -29.55 -11.61 -14.68
CA MET A 133 -28.50 -10.68 -14.25
C MET A 133 -28.89 -9.90 -12.99
N VAL A 134 -30.15 -9.44 -12.90
CA VAL A 134 -30.66 -8.75 -11.70
C VAL A 134 -30.73 -9.69 -10.49
N GLN A 135 -31.13 -10.95 -10.71
CA GLN A 135 -31.13 -11.97 -9.66
C GLN A 135 -29.70 -12.27 -9.16
N GLY A 136 -28.73 -12.40 -10.06
CA GLY A 136 -27.32 -12.54 -9.70
C GLY A 136 -26.77 -11.33 -8.95
N ALA A 137 -27.06 -10.11 -9.43
CA ALA A 137 -26.62 -8.88 -8.79
C ALA A 137 -27.23 -8.70 -7.40
N SER A 138 -28.51 -9.00 -7.22
CA SER A 138 -29.18 -8.94 -5.90
C SER A 138 -28.61 -9.96 -4.92
N ALA A 139 -28.37 -11.20 -5.35
CA ALA A 139 -27.68 -12.20 -4.52
C ALA A 139 -26.27 -11.74 -4.14
N GLY A 140 -25.54 -11.12 -5.07
CA GLY A 140 -24.22 -10.52 -4.81
C GLY A 140 -24.26 -9.37 -3.81
N ILE A 141 -25.23 -8.45 -3.92
CA ILE A 141 -25.41 -7.33 -2.99
C ILE A 141 -25.77 -7.83 -1.59
N VAL A 142 -26.72 -8.76 -1.48
CA VAL A 142 -27.11 -9.36 -0.20
C VAL A 142 -25.92 -10.10 0.42
N GLY A 143 -25.16 -10.85 -0.38
CA GLY A 143 -23.93 -11.50 0.06
C GLY A 143 -22.87 -10.51 0.54
N ALA A 144 -22.70 -9.36 -0.13
CA ALA A 144 -21.75 -8.32 0.27
C ALA A 144 -22.17 -7.53 1.52
N LEU A 145 -23.48 -7.44 1.80
CA LEU A 145 -24.00 -6.77 3.00
C LEU A 145 -23.99 -7.67 4.24
N LEU A 146 -24.17 -8.99 4.05
CA LEU A 146 -24.19 -9.98 5.14
C LEU A 146 -22.81 -10.59 5.43
N GLY A 147 -21.92 -10.58 4.43
CA GLY A 147 -20.56 -11.10 4.49
C GLY A 147 -19.58 -10.17 5.18
#